data_AF-A0A835CHM8-F1
#
_entry.id   AF-A0A835CHM8-F1
#
_cell.length_a   1.000
_cell.length_b   1.000
_cell.length_c   1.000
_cell.angle_alpha   90.00
_cell.angle_beta   90.00
_cell.angle_gamma   90.00
#
_symmetry.space_group_name_H-M   'P 1'
#
loop_
_entity.id
_entity.type
_entity.pdbx_description
1 polymer ?
#
loop_
_entity_poly.entity_id
_entity_poly.type
_entity_poly.pdbx_seq_one_letter_code
_entity_poly.pdbx_strand_id
1 'polypeptide(L)'
;MSSNTLVGYCEVDLLEFLTQDSDSDIEVFNLLDPSVPGKAVGNISLSCSVEDPVETEKGFVKRILSIVDYNEDGMLSFSEFSDLVDAFGNQVASSKKEELFRAADKNKDGVVSLDELADLLALQQEKQTLLNCCPVCGEVLQVSDKLNTIVHLTLCFDEGTGNQVMTGGFLTDKQASYGWFFKLSEWAHFSSYDVGIRSGSSASHILVCDRKTKRLVEELIDKKIVLSMRAIYQSKVGLGLINVGVKEILQNISEKQGTRMNSPESAEDIPKFIELFKDQINMAEVKHPLEKFKTFNEFFIRELKPGSRPIASIERDDVAVCAADCRLMAFKSIDDSLRLWIKGRKFSVQGLLGKEINAGAFVDGTIVVFRLAPQDYHRFHLPVSGIIEQFVDIPGCLYTVNPIAVNSKYCNVFTENKRVVSIISTADFGKVAFVAIGATMVGSITFTKKKGDHVKKGDEFGYFSFGGSTVICVFEKNSLVIDEDLLENSSRSLETLVSVGMRLGISTKK
;
A
#
# COMPACT_ATOMS: atom_id res chain seq x y z
N MET A 1 12.54 17.05 15.78
CA MET A 1 12.53 16.41 17.10
C MET A 1 11.17 16.67 17.71
N SER A 2 10.24 15.70 17.68
CA SER A 2 9.02 15.79 18.48
C SER A 2 9.40 15.43 19.90
N SER A 3 9.41 16.39 20.81
CA SER A 3 9.59 16.14 22.23
C SER A 3 8.34 15.43 22.77
N ASN A 4 8.46 14.16 23.15
CA ASN A 4 7.41 13.47 23.88
C ASN A 4 7.15 14.23 25.19
N THR A 5 5.91 14.69 25.39
CA THR A 5 5.52 15.45 26.59
C THR A 5 4.84 14.47 27.55
N LEU A 6 5.38 14.30 28.77
CA LEU A 6 4.79 13.43 29.79
C LEU A 6 3.49 14.07 30.29
N VAL A 7 2.35 13.41 30.06
CA VAL A 7 1.02 13.95 30.39
C VAL A 7 0.52 13.50 31.76
N GLY A 8 0.97 12.35 32.27
CA GLY A 8 0.59 11.79 33.57
C GLY A 8 1.46 10.58 33.97
N TYR A 9 1.48 10.22 35.25
CA TYR A 9 2.19 9.03 35.77
C TYR A 9 1.38 8.29 36.83
N CYS A 10 1.65 7.00 37.01
CA CYS A 10 1.11 6.17 38.08
C CYS A 10 2.17 5.13 38.46
N GLU A 11 2.27 4.80 39.74
CA GLU A 11 3.12 3.71 40.24
C GLU A 11 2.21 2.55 40.65
N VAL A 12 2.53 1.36 40.14
CA VAL A 12 1.78 0.13 40.43
C VAL A 12 2.76 -0.94 40.90
N ASP A 13 2.50 -1.54 42.05
CA ASP A 13 3.22 -2.74 42.49
C ASP A 13 2.57 -3.97 41.87
N LEU A 14 3.26 -4.55 40.89
CA LEU A 14 2.77 -5.73 40.18
C LEU A 14 2.71 -6.98 41.07
N LEU A 15 3.58 -7.10 42.07
CA LEU A 15 3.57 -8.27 42.95
C LEU A 15 2.37 -8.23 43.89
N GLU A 16 2.05 -7.05 44.41
CA GLU A 16 0.83 -6.84 45.20
C GLU A 16 -0.42 -7.11 44.34
N PHE A 17 -0.47 -6.57 43.12
CA PHE A 17 -1.58 -6.79 42.20
C PHE A 17 -1.81 -8.28 41.87
N LEU A 18 -0.74 -9.02 41.60
CA LEU A 18 -0.79 -10.46 41.25
C LEU A 18 -1.16 -11.37 42.42
N THR A 19 -1.07 -10.89 43.66
CA THR A 19 -1.34 -11.68 44.87
C THR A 19 -2.70 -11.39 45.50
N GLN A 20 -3.47 -10.45 44.94
CA GLN A 20 -4.82 -10.14 45.39
C GLN A 20 -5.84 -11.17 44.87
N ASP A 21 -6.62 -11.76 45.78
CA ASP A 21 -7.80 -12.57 45.47
C ASP A 21 -8.95 -11.66 45.02
N SER A 22 -8.91 -11.10 43.81
CA SER A 22 -10.00 -10.26 43.29
C SER A 22 -10.84 -11.00 42.24
N ASP A 23 -12.16 -11.07 42.45
CA ASP A 23 -13.16 -11.61 41.51
C ASP A 23 -13.34 -10.80 40.21
N SER A 24 -12.55 -9.75 40.00
CA SER A 24 -12.61 -8.87 38.83
C SER A 24 -11.23 -8.71 38.19
N ASP A 25 -11.07 -9.18 36.96
CA ASP A 25 -9.81 -9.18 36.19
C ASP A 25 -9.26 -7.78 35.86
N ILE A 26 -9.85 -6.68 36.36
CA ILE A 26 -9.53 -5.29 35.96
C ILE A 26 -9.56 -4.36 37.17
N GLU A 27 -8.43 -3.72 37.48
CA GLU A 27 -8.32 -2.63 38.46
C GLU A 27 -8.01 -1.30 37.76
N VAL A 28 -8.51 -0.18 38.29
CA VAL A 28 -8.37 1.15 37.65
C VAL A 28 -7.55 2.07 38.54
N PHE A 29 -6.43 2.56 38.00
CA PHE A 29 -5.51 3.48 38.64
C PHE A 29 -5.63 4.89 38.07
N ASN A 30 -5.50 5.92 38.91
CA ASN A 30 -5.49 7.30 38.45
C ASN A 30 -4.08 7.70 37.98
N LEU A 31 -3.99 8.33 36.82
CA LEU A 31 -2.79 8.99 36.32
C LEU A 31 -2.68 10.37 36.99
N LEU A 32 -1.56 10.66 37.61
CA LEU A 32 -1.25 11.90 38.32
C LEU A 32 -0.50 12.89 37.43
N ASP A 33 -0.85 14.17 37.53
CA ASP A 33 -0.15 15.26 36.86
C ASP A 33 1.29 15.41 37.41
N PRO A 34 2.33 15.33 36.57
CA PRO A 34 3.71 15.53 37.03
C PRO A 34 3.99 16.97 37.48
N SER A 35 3.19 17.94 37.05
CA SER A 35 3.33 19.36 37.39
C SER A 35 2.49 19.79 38.59
N VAL A 36 1.45 19.02 38.94
CA VAL A 36 0.50 19.35 40.01
C VAL A 36 0.27 18.14 40.93
N PRO A 37 0.83 18.14 42.16
CA PRO A 37 0.70 17.02 43.08
C PRO A 37 -0.76 16.65 43.37
N GLY A 38 -1.11 15.37 43.21
CA GLY A 38 -2.42 14.82 43.56
C GLY A 38 -3.56 15.12 42.58
N LYS A 39 -3.29 15.81 41.47
CA LYS A 39 -4.31 16.06 40.43
C LYS A 39 -4.35 14.89 39.45
N ALA A 40 -5.50 14.23 39.34
CA ALA A 40 -5.72 13.21 38.33
C ALA A 40 -5.88 13.86 36.93
N VAL A 41 -5.19 13.32 35.94
CA VAL A 41 -5.19 13.75 34.53
C VAL A 41 -5.79 12.69 33.59
N GLY A 42 -6.07 11.51 34.11
CA GLY A 42 -6.67 10.39 33.39
C GLY A 42 -6.65 9.14 34.27
N ASN A 43 -7.12 8.02 33.73
CA ASN A 43 -7.10 6.73 34.41
C ASN A 43 -6.44 5.69 33.50
N ILE A 44 -5.80 4.69 34.11
CA ILE A 44 -5.28 3.50 33.44
C ILE A 44 -5.91 2.28 34.10
N SER A 45 -6.42 1.36 33.29
CA SER A 45 -6.93 0.09 33.79
C SER A 45 -5.87 -0.98 33.60
N LEU A 46 -5.59 -1.75 34.65
CA LEU A 46 -4.68 -2.90 34.60
C LEU A 46 -5.51 -4.17 34.74
N SER A 47 -5.24 -5.13 33.86
CA SER A 47 -5.78 -6.49 33.94
C SER A 47 -4.64 -7.49 33.87
N CYS A 48 -4.70 -8.57 34.64
CA CYS A 48 -3.75 -9.66 34.53
C CYS A 48 -4.49 -10.99 34.33
N SER A 49 -4.09 -11.72 33.29
CA SER A 49 -4.44 -13.12 33.08
C SER A 49 -3.21 -13.98 33.37
N VAL A 50 -3.36 -14.98 34.22
CA VAL A 50 -2.33 -16.00 34.46
C VAL A 50 -2.69 -17.22 33.64
N GLU A 51 -1.88 -17.54 32.64
CA GLU A 51 -2.06 -18.73 31.80
C GLU A 51 -1.06 -19.84 32.18
N ASP A 52 -1.49 -21.09 32.01
CA ASP A 52 -0.60 -22.24 32.10
C ASP A 52 0.41 -22.20 30.93
N PRO A 53 1.72 -22.39 31.17
CA PRO A 53 2.74 -22.34 30.12
C PRO A 53 2.46 -23.27 28.93
N VAL A 54 1.87 -24.45 29.18
CA VAL A 54 1.52 -25.42 28.14
C VAL A 54 0.35 -24.92 27.29
N GLU A 55 -0.62 -24.25 27.90
CA GLU A 55 -1.74 -23.64 27.17
C GLU A 55 -1.32 -22.40 26.38
N THR A 56 -0.38 -21.60 26.90
CA THR A 56 0.24 -20.49 26.16
C THR A 56 1.01 -21.02 24.92
N GLU A 57 1.76 -22.11 25.08
CA GLU A 57 2.45 -22.78 23.97
C GLU A 57 1.48 -23.35 22.93
N LYS A 58 0.43 -24.07 23.35
CA LYS A 58 -0.60 -24.58 22.42
C LYS A 58 -1.35 -23.45 21.73
N GLY A 59 -1.66 -22.37 22.43
CA GLY A 59 -2.25 -21.18 21.87
C GLY A 59 -1.35 -20.55 20.81
N PHE A 60 -0.05 -20.51 21.05
CA PHE A 60 0.94 -20.02 20.09
C PHE A 60 1.01 -20.89 18.83
N VAL A 61 0.98 -22.22 18.96
CA VAL A 61 0.99 -23.14 17.80
C VAL A 61 -0.31 -23.03 16.99
N LYS A 62 -1.46 -22.95 17.68
CA LYS A 62 -2.77 -22.68 17.04
C LYS A 62 -2.73 -21.42 16.20
N ARG A 63 -2.19 -20.34 16.78
CA ARG A 63 -2.03 -19.06 16.09
C ARG A 63 -1.14 -19.21 14.87
N ILE A 64 0.03 -19.84 14.97
CA ILE A 64 0.91 -20.08 13.82
C ILE A 64 0.22 -20.85 12.71
N LEU A 65 -0.51 -21.92 13.06
CA LEU A 65 -1.14 -22.78 12.07
C LEU A 65 -2.21 -22.01 11.29
N SER A 66 -3.06 -21.21 11.96
CA SER A 66 -4.07 -20.38 11.29
C SER A 66 -3.48 -19.30 10.36
N ILE A 67 -2.18 -19.03 10.40
CA ILE A 67 -1.51 -18.05 9.53
C ILE A 67 -1.25 -18.60 8.15
N VAL A 68 -0.71 -19.82 8.13
CA VAL A 68 -0.11 -20.43 6.95
C VAL A 68 -1.02 -21.51 6.38
N ASP A 69 -2.03 -21.96 7.12
CA ASP A 69 -3.14 -22.78 6.63
C ASP A 69 -4.05 -21.93 5.71
N TYR A 70 -3.67 -21.81 4.43
CA TYR A 70 -4.38 -20.97 3.48
C TYR A 70 -5.69 -21.59 3.01
N ASN A 71 -5.82 -22.91 3.15
CA ASN A 71 -6.98 -23.67 2.71
C ASN A 71 -8.00 -23.89 3.84
N GLU A 72 -7.66 -23.49 5.07
CA GLU A 72 -8.46 -23.57 6.30
C GLU A 72 -8.86 -25.01 6.66
N ASP A 73 -8.04 -26.00 6.31
CA ASP A 73 -8.31 -27.42 6.58
C ASP A 73 -7.79 -27.89 7.96
N GLY A 74 -7.10 -27.02 8.69
CA GLY A 74 -6.54 -27.28 10.01
C GLY A 74 -5.22 -28.06 9.99
N MET A 75 -4.63 -28.26 8.81
CA MET A 75 -3.39 -28.99 8.59
C MET A 75 -2.45 -28.18 7.69
N LEU A 76 -1.15 -28.44 7.76
CA LEU A 76 -0.17 -27.81 6.87
C LEU A 76 0.27 -28.76 5.77
N SER A 77 -0.04 -28.39 4.53
CA SER A 77 0.62 -28.98 3.37
C SER A 77 2.11 -28.64 3.33
N PHE A 78 2.89 -29.37 2.52
CA PHE A 78 4.31 -29.08 2.34
C PHE A 78 4.58 -27.63 1.88
N SER A 79 3.71 -27.06 1.03
CA SER A 79 3.83 -25.66 0.61
C SER A 79 3.65 -24.70 1.77
N GLU A 80 2.61 -24.89 2.58
CA GLU A 80 2.27 -24.02 3.71
C GLU A 80 3.34 -24.12 4.81
N PHE A 81 3.84 -25.34 5.06
CA PHE A 81 4.97 -25.55 5.96
C PHE A 81 6.28 -24.95 5.44
N SER A 82 6.55 -25.04 4.14
CA SER A 82 7.73 -24.42 3.52
C SER A 82 7.69 -22.90 3.69
N ASP A 83 6.53 -22.30 3.48
CA ASP A 83 6.31 -20.86 3.64
C ASP A 83 6.48 -20.44 5.10
N LEU A 84 6.00 -21.26 6.04
CA LEU A 84 6.20 -21.05 7.47
C LEU A 84 7.69 -21.04 7.86
N VAL A 85 8.46 -22.00 7.36
CA VAL A 85 9.91 -22.10 7.64
C VAL A 85 10.69 -20.95 7.02
N ASP A 86 10.32 -20.52 5.82
CA ASP A 86 10.92 -19.35 5.17
C ASP A 86 10.62 -18.07 5.91
N ALA A 87 9.39 -17.95 6.42
CA ALA A 87 9.03 -16.86 7.28
C ALA A 87 10.08 -16.82 8.39
N PHE A 88 10.22 -17.86 9.22
CA PHE A 88 11.10 -17.95 10.41
C PHE A 88 12.59 -17.53 10.28
N GLY A 89 13.05 -17.20 9.08
CA GLY A 89 14.25 -16.40 8.85
C GLY A 89 15.55 -17.17 9.11
N ASN A 90 15.43 -18.46 9.43
CA ASN A 90 16.57 -19.34 9.59
C ASN A 90 16.97 -19.95 8.24
N GLN A 91 18.07 -19.48 7.66
CA GLN A 91 18.61 -20.00 6.39
C GLN A 91 18.99 -21.48 6.43
N VAL A 92 19.38 -22.02 7.60
CA VAL A 92 19.67 -23.44 7.78
C VAL A 92 18.37 -24.25 7.77
N ALA A 93 17.29 -23.74 8.36
CA ALA A 93 15.98 -24.38 8.31
C ALA A 93 15.38 -24.32 6.90
N SER A 94 15.50 -23.18 6.22
CA SER A 94 15.02 -22.99 4.83
C SER A 94 15.70 -23.95 3.84
N SER A 95 16.98 -24.29 4.05
CA SER A 95 17.68 -25.29 3.22
C SER A 95 17.32 -26.76 3.53
N LYS A 96 16.59 -27.02 4.63
CA LYS A 96 16.24 -28.35 5.12
C LYS A 96 14.74 -28.61 5.26
N LYS A 97 13.90 -27.83 4.57
CA LYS A 97 12.43 -27.91 4.67
C LYS A 97 11.86 -29.31 4.48
N GLU A 98 12.38 -30.08 3.51
CA GLU A 98 11.93 -31.46 3.28
C GLU A 98 12.26 -32.39 4.45
N GLU A 99 13.42 -32.23 5.08
CA GLU A 99 13.81 -33.01 6.26
C GLU A 99 12.97 -32.61 7.48
N LEU A 100 12.74 -31.32 7.67
CA LEU A 100 11.93 -30.77 8.75
C LEU A 100 10.46 -31.18 8.61
N PHE A 101 9.90 -31.12 7.40
CA PHE A 101 8.53 -31.55 7.14
C PHE A 101 8.37 -33.04 7.43
N ARG A 102 9.30 -33.89 6.99
CA ARG A 102 9.29 -35.33 7.30
C ARG A 102 9.48 -35.64 8.78
N ALA A 103 10.16 -34.76 9.52
CA ALA A 103 10.32 -34.90 10.96
C ALA A 103 9.06 -34.43 11.72
N ALA A 104 8.31 -33.49 11.15
CA ALA A 104 7.06 -32.96 11.67
C ALA A 104 5.90 -33.93 11.43
N ASP A 105 5.75 -34.43 10.20
CA ASP A 105 4.76 -35.44 9.78
C ASP A 105 5.08 -36.81 10.40
N LYS A 106 4.69 -37.01 11.66
CA LYS A 106 4.97 -38.22 12.45
C LYS A 106 4.15 -39.39 11.96
N ASN A 107 2.89 -39.12 11.61
CA ASN A 107 1.94 -40.14 11.19
C ASN A 107 2.12 -40.55 9.70
N LYS A 108 2.88 -39.75 8.92
CA LYS A 108 3.20 -39.94 7.49
C LYS A 108 2.00 -39.83 6.57
N ASP A 109 1.04 -38.98 6.89
CA ASP A 109 -0.15 -38.71 6.08
C ASP A 109 0.08 -37.65 5.00
N GLY A 110 1.27 -37.03 4.99
CA GLY A 110 1.65 -36.02 4.00
C GLY A 110 1.18 -34.61 4.32
N VAL A 111 0.64 -34.38 5.52
CA VAL A 111 0.35 -33.06 6.10
C VAL A 111 0.96 -32.96 7.50
N VAL A 112 0.99 -31.77 8.08
CA VAL A 112 1.44 -31.56 9.46
C VAL A 112 0.27 -31.01 10.27
N SER A 113 -0.19 -31.80 11.23
CA SER A 113 -1.24 -31.38 12.15
C SER A 113 -0.74 -30.40 13.20
N LEU A 114 -1.69 -29.80 13.92
CA LEU A 114 -1.40 -28.89 15.02
C LEU A 114 -0.52 -29.50 16.11
N ASP A 115 -0.84 -30.73 16.51
CA ASP A 115 -0.10 -31.43 17.57
C ASP A 115 1.32 -31.79 17.07
N GLU A 116 1.46 -32.17 15.80
CA GLU A 116 2.74 -32.46 15.17
C GLU A 116 3.63 -31.22 15.03
N LEU A 117 3.03 -30.08 14.67
CA LEU A 117 3.72 -28.80 14.62
C LEU A 117 4.15 -28.34 16.03
N ALA A 118 3.28 -28.51 17.04
CA ALA A 118 3.59 -28.21 18.43
C ALA A 118 4.79 -29.05 18.91
N ASP A 119 4.74 -30.35 18.64
CA ASP A 119 5.81 -31.28 18.99
C ASP A 119 7.13 -30.92 18.28
N LEU A 120 7.08 -30.53 17.00
CA LEU A 120 8.27 -30.10 16.26
C LEU A 120 8.89 -28.86 16.90
N LEU A 121 8.08 -27.85 17.22
CA LEU A 121 8.54 -26.61 17.85
C LEU A 121 9.11 -26.86 19.24
N ALA A 122 8.55 -27.81 20.00
CA ALA A 122 9.09 -28.22 21.29
C ALA A 122 10.42 -28.99 21.18
N LEU A 123 10.51 -29.97 20.26
CA LEU A 123 11.68 -30.85 20.09
C LEU A 123 12.90 -30.15 19.46
N GLN A 124 12.68 -29.19 18.55
CA GLN A 124 13.77 -28.50 17.85
C GLN A 124 14.49 -27.47 18.72
N GLN A 125 13.85 -26.96 19.77
CA GLN A 125 14.42 -26.01 20.72
C GLN A 125 15.59 -26.55 21.58
N GLU A 126 15.96 -27.83 21.44
CA GLU A 126 17.08 -28.44 22.17
C GLU A 126 18.32 -28.73 21.30
N LYS A 127 18.22 -28.72 19.96
CA LYS A 127 19.35 -29.10 19.08
C LYS A 127 19.72 -28.06 18.01
N GLN A 128 18.76 -27.41 17.35
CA GLN A 128 18.96 -26.32 16.37
C GLN A 128 17.67 -25.46 16.29
N THR A 129 17.75 -24.15 16.50
CA THR A 129 16.57 -23.28 16.58
C THR A 129 15.89 -23.08 15.23
N LEU A 130 14.60 -23.42 15.09
CA LEU A 130 13.80 -23.06 13.90
C LEU A 130 13.60 -21.55 13.76
N LEU A 131 13.55 -20.85 14.89
CA LEU A 131 13.26 -19.43 15.03
C LEU A 131 14.54 -18.67 15.41
N ASN A 132 15.05 -17.84 14.52
CA ASN A 132 16.18 -16.95 14.85
C ASN A 132 15.76 -15.48 14.94
N CYS A 133 14.64 -15.11 14.33
CA CYS A 133 14.09 -13.76 14.38
C CYS A 133 12.58 -13.81 14.61
N CYS A 134 12.04 -12.77 15.23
CA CYS A 134 10.62 -12.57 15.35
C CYS A 134 10.01 -12.30 13.96
N PRO A 135 8.99 -13.07 13.56
CA PRO A 135 8.29 -12.93 12.29
C PRO A 135 7.53 -11.64 12.10
N VAL A 136 7.26 -10.94 13.19
CA VAL A 136 6.38 -9.78 13.21
C VAL A 136 7.19 -8.50 13.32
N CYS A 137 8.20 -8.43 14.18
CA CYS A 137 8.97 -7.19 14.38
C CYS A 137 10.42 -7.26 13.89
N GLY A 138 10.89 -8.44 13.46
CA GLY A 138 12.27 -8.65 12.99
C GLY A 138 13.33 -8.67 14.09
N GLU A 139 12.96 -8.62 15.38
CA GLU A 139 13.93 -8.74 16.48
C GLU A 139 14.61 -10.11 16.49
N VAL A 140 15.91 -10.14 16.77
CA VAL A 140 16.67 -11.39 16.90
C VAL A 140 16.30 -12.05 18.23
N LEU A 141 15.85 -13.30 18.17
CA LEU A 141 15.43 -14.06 19.35
C LEU A 141 16.65 -14.70 20.01
N GLN A 142 16.87 -14.43 21.31
CA GLN A 142 17.99 -15.03 22.05
C GLN A 142 17.64 -16.44 22.52
N VAL A 143 18.45 -17.42 22.11
CA VAL A 143 18.25 -18.86 22.35
C VAL A 143 18.20 -19.24 23.84
N SER A 144 18.78 -18.43 24.73
CA SER A 144 18.87 -18.71 26.17
C SER A 144 17.61 -18.38 26.96
N ASP A 145 16.64 -17.65 26.40
CA ASP A 145 15.47 -17.14 27.14
C ASP A 145 14.15 -17.54 26.46
N LYS A 146 13.80 -18.82 26.66
CA LYS A 146 12.68 -19.49 25.98
C LYS A 146 11.33 -18.85 26.30
N LEU A 147 11.09 -18.53 27.57
CA LEU A 147 9.82 -17.93 28.01
C LEU A 147 9.65 -16.53 27.45
N ASN A 148 10.68 -15.68 27.53
CA ASN A 148 10.61 -14.34 26.95
C ASN A 148 10.46 -14.36 25.43
N THR A 149 11.05 -15.35 24.75
CA THR A 149 10.84 -15.55 23.31
C THR A 149 9.39 -15.90 23.00
N ILE A 150 8.80 -16.86 23.73
CA ILE A 150 7.39 -17.27 23.53
C ILE A 150 6.43 -16.14 23.89
N VAL A 151 6.71 -15.38 24.96
CA VAL A 151 5.92 -14.21 25.36
C VAL A 151 6.02 -13.11 24.31
N HIS A 152 7.23 -12.76 23.85
CA HIS A 152 7.44 -11.78 22.80
C HIS A 152 6.70 -12.15 21.52
N LEU A 153 6.85 -13.40 21.08
CA LEU A 153 6.18 -13.92 19.90
C LEU A 153 4.66 -13.92 20.10
N THR A 154 4.16 -14.39 21.24
CA THR A 154 2.73 -14.39 21.56
C THR A 154 2.14 -12.99 21.54
N LEU A 155 2.80 -12.01 22.16
CA LEU A 155 2.38 -10.60 22.12
C LEU A 155 2.45 -9.99 20.71
N CYS A 156 3.41 -10.42 19.90
CA CYS A 156 3.53 -10.00 18.51
C CYS A 156 2.46 -10.63 17.60
N PHE A 157 2.08 -11.87 17.88
CA PHE A 157 1.06 -12.63 17.15
C PHE A 157 -0.36 -12.46 17.69
N ASP A 158 -0.54 -11.70 18.77
CA ASP A 158 -1.83 -11.57 19.43
C ASP A 158 -2.86 -10.91 18.50
N GLU A 159 -3.89 -11.69 18.17
CA GLU A 159 -5.16 -11.18 17.68
C GLU A 159 -5.91 -10.70 18.90
N GLY A 160 -5.92 -9.38 19.09
CA GLY A 160 -6.43 -8.71 20.28
C GLY A 160 -7.54 -9.49 20.99
N THR A 161 -7.30 -9.79 22.26
CA THR A 161 -8.08 -10.57 23.24
C THR A 161 -9.54 -10.12 23.47
N GLY A 162 -10.20 -9.54 22.48
CA GLY A 162 -11.53 -8.95 22.60
C GLY A 162 -11.56 -7.65 23.40
N ASN A 163 -10.48 -7.30 24.12
CA ASN A 163 -10.32 -6.02 24.80
C ASN A 163 -8.91 -5.45 24.54
N GLN A 164 -8.88 -4.55 23.55
CA GLN A 164 -7.91 -3.46 23.40
C GLN A 164 -6.48 -3.69 23.91
N VAL A 165 -5.67 -4.39 23.11
CA VAL A 165 -4.24 -4.06 23.01
C VAL A 165 -4.00 -3.48 21.63
N MET A 166 -4.21 -2.17 21.50
CA MET A 166 -3.79 -1.42 20.34
C MET A 166 -2.26 -1.45 20.28
N THR A 167 -1.68 -2.40 19.56
CA THR A 167 -0.31 -2.23 19.08
C THR A 167 -0.32 -1.03 18.12
N GLY A 168 0.48 -0.01 18.43
CA GLY A 168 0.50 1.23 17.65
C GLY A 168 0.72 0.93 16.17
N GLY A 169 -0.32 1.12 15.34
CA GLY A 169 -0.20 0.67 13.95
C GLY A 169 -1.48 0.48 13.13
N PHE A 170 -2.70 0.57 13.67
CA PHE A 170 -3.93 0.34 12.89
C PHE A 170 -5.09 1.29 13.27
N LEU A 171 -5.97 1.64 12.32
CA LEU A 171 -7.04 2.65 12.50
C LEU A 171 -8.41 2.04 12.80
N THR A 172 -8.61 0.75 12.50
CA THR A 172 -9.88 0.04 12.75
C THR A 172 -9.64 -1.35 13.34
N ASP A 173 -10.62 -1.88 14.06
CA ASP A 173 -10.56 -3.21 14.70
C ASP A 173 -10.29 -4.33 13.69
N LYS A 174 -10.81 -4.18 12.47
CA LYS A 174 -10.58 -5.10 11.35
C LYS A 174 -9.15 -5.01 10.81
N GLN A 175 -8.47 -3.88 10.94
CA GLN A 175 -7.06 -3.73 10.55
C GLN A 175 -6.12 -4.24 11.65
N ALA A 176 -6.52 -4.12 12.92
CA ALA A 176 -5.79 -4.67 14.06
C ALA A 176 -5.79 -6.21 14.06
N SER A 177 -6.92 -6.84 13.69
CA SER A 177 -7.02 -8.31 13.57
C SER A 177 -6.12 -8.90 12.47
N TYR A 178 -5.77 -8.12 11.44
CA TYR A 178 -4.81 -8.52 10.40
C TYR A 178 -3.40 -7.93 10.62
N GLY A 179 -3.17 -7.24 11.73
CA GLY A 179 -1.95 -6.46 11.99
C GLY A 179 -0.68 -7.31 12.02
N TRP A 180 -0.78 -8.54 12.50
CA TRP A 180 0.31 -9.50 12.49
C TRP A 180 0.54 -10.08 11.07
N PHE A 181 -0.51 -10.31 10.26
CA PHE A 181 -0.40 -10.73 8.84
C PHE A 181 0.34 -9.67 8.01
N PHE A 182 0.08 -8.40 8.27
CA PHE A 182 0.78 -7.27 7.65
C PHE A 182 2.28 -7.26 8.00
N LYS A 183 2.62 -7.51 9.26
CA LYS A 183 4.01 -7.56 9.75
C LYS A 183 4.77 -8.82 9.31
N LEU A 184 4.09 -9.96 9.26
CA LEU A 184 4.60 -11.22 8.69
C LEU A 184 4.87 -11.06 7.19
N SER A 185 4.02 -10.33 6.45
CA SER A 185 4.27 -10.03 5.04
C SER A 185 5.46 -9.09 4.81
N GLU A 186 5.75 -8.20 5.77
CA GLU A 186 6.94 -7.35 5.74
C GLU A 186 8.23 -8.15 5.95
N TRP A 187 8.21 -9.14 6.84
CA TRP A 187 9.39 -9.89 7.26
C TRP A 187 9.66 -11.16 6.43
N ALA A 188 8.62 -11.92 6.06
CA ALA A 188 8.75 -13.17 5.32
C ALA A 188 9.13 -12.97 3.84
N HIS A 189 9.61 -11.78 3.45
CA HIS A 189 9.73 -11.38 2.05
C HIS A 189 8.44 -11.70 1.25
N PHE A 190 7.26 -11.69 1.88
CA PHE A 190 5.99 -11.99 1.18
C PHE A 190 5.52 -10.82 0.31
N SER A 191 6.24 -9.69 0.32
CA SER A 191 6.21 -8.67 -0.75
C SER A 191 7.36 -8.78 -1.76
N SER A 192 8.22 -9.79 -1.63
CA SER A 192 8.92 -10.23 -2.83
C SER A 192 7.82 -10.68 -3.78
N TYR A 193 7.60 -9.85 -4.80
CA TYR A 193 7.21 -10.33 -6.11
C TYR A 193 8.26 -11.37 -6.47
N ASP A 194 8.09 -12.58 -5.96
CA ASP A 194 9.03 -13.64 -6.22
C ASP A 194 9.05 -13.79 -7.74
N VAL A 195 10.25 -13.72 -8.28
CA VAL A 195 10.50 -13.61 -9.71
C VAL A 195 10.10 -14.94 -10.32
N GLY A 196 8.82 -15.10 -10.65
CA GLY A 196 8.33 -16.43 -11.00
C GLY A 196 6.83 -16.55 -11.22
N ILE A 197 6.26 -15.81 -12.19
CA ILE A 197 5.07 -16.18 -13.01
C ILE A 197 3.76 -16.62 -12.30
N ARG A 198 3.66 -16.81 -10.98
CA ARG A 198 2.50 -17.49 -10.36
C ARG A 198 1.86 -16.88 -9.11
N SER A 199 2.49 -15.97 -8.38
CA SER A 199 1.96 -15.58 -7.05
C SER A 199 1.48 -14.13 -6.91
N GLY A 200 2.06 -13.16 -7.62
CA GLY A 200 1.53 -11.76 -7.61
C GLY A 200 0.19 -11.57 -8.32
N SER A 201 -0.26 -12.58 -9.05
CA SER A 201 -1.52 -12.60 -9.83
C SER A 201 -2.73 -13.10 -9.03
N SER A 202 -2.55 -13.58 -7.80
CA SER A 202 -3.59 -14.30 -7.05
C SER A 202 -4.20 -13.52 -5.88
N ALA A 203 -3.55 -12.44 -5.41
CA ALA A 203 -4.05 -11.66 -4.27
C ALA A 203 -5.41 -11.02 -4.57
N SER A 204 -6.42 -11.30 -3.73
CA SER A 204 -7.72 -10.61 -3.70
C SER A 204 -7.62 -9.19 -3.12
N HIS A 205 -6.48 -8.86 -2.52
CA HIS A 205 -6.22 -7.65 -1.76
C HIS A 205 -4.95 -6.97 -2.28
N ILE A 206 -5.00 -5.69 -2.63
CA ILE A 206 -3.81 -4.89 -2.99
C ILE A 206 -3.38 -4.11 -1.75
N LEU A 207 -2.13 -4.28 -1.33
CA LEU A 207 -1.59 -3.62 -0.13
C LEU A 207 -0.78 -2.38 -0.50
N VAL A 208 -0.94 -1.33 0.29
CA VAL A 208 -0.34 -0.01 0.08
C VAL A 208 0.13 0.55 1.43
N CYS A 209 1.31 1.18 1.50
CA CYS A 209 1.78 1.85 2.71
C CYS A 209 1.23 3.28 2.80
N ASP A 210 0.38 3.58 3.77
CA ASP A 210 -0.03 4.96 4.08
C ASP A 210 1.15 5.75 4.64
N ARG A 211 1.55 6.79 3.90
CA ARG A 211 2.72 7.59 4.26
C ARG A 211 2.54 8.41 5.54
N LYS A 212 1.33 8.90 5.83
CA LYS A 212 1.06 9.73 7.02
C LYS A 212 1.11 8.87 8.26
N THR A 213 0.44 7.72 8.20
CA THR A 213 0.29 6.85 9.37
C THR A 213 1.41 5.84 9.51
N LYS A 214 2.17 5.60 8.42
CA LYS A 214 3.22 4.57 8.28
C LYS A 214 2.67 3.15 8.44
N ARG A 215 1.45 2.93 7.94
CA ARG A 215 0.70 1.67 8.12
C ARG A 215 0.35 1.07 6.78
N LEU A 216 0.36 -0.26 6.69
CA LEU A 216 -0.19 -0.96 5.53
C LEU A 216 -1.71 -0.86 5.55
N VAL A 217 -2.29 -0.49 4.41
CA VAL A 217 -3.72 -0.39 4.17
C VAL A 217 -4.08 -1.13 2.89
N GLU A 218 -5.28 -1.70 2.87
CA GLU A 218 -5.80 -2.37 1.68
C GLU A 218 -6.45 -1.36 0.72
N GLU A 219 -6.10 -1.42 -0.55
CA GLU A 219 -6.91 -0.82 -1.61
C GLU A 219 -8.13 -1.70 -1.87
N LEU A 220 -9.28 -1.22 -1.41
CA LEU A 220 -10.56 -1.84 -1.76
C LEU A 220 -10.80 -1.73 -3.26
N ILE A 221 -11.12 -2.86 -3.89
CA ILE A 221 -11.52 -2.94 -5.30
C ILE A 221 -12.82 -3.73 -5.39
N ASP A 222 -13.75 -3.28 -6.23
CA ASP A 222 -14.97 -4.03 -6.50
C ASP A 222 -14.63 -5.44 -7.05
N LYS A 223 -15.15 -6.48 -6.40
CA LYS A 223 -14.89 -7.88 -6.72
C LYS A 223 -15.23 -8.23 -8.18
N LYS A 224 -16.27 -7.63 -8.76
CA LYS A 224 -16.64 -7.85 -10.18
C LYS A 224 -15.60 -7.27 -11.11
N ILE A 225 -15.01 -6.12 -10.76
CA ILE A 225 -13.92 -5.52 -11.53
C ILE A 225 -12.69 -6.43 -11.46
N VAL A 226 -12.32 -6.91 -10.27
CA VAL A 226 -11.19 -7.85 -10.09
C VAL A 226 -11.37 -9.11 -10.95
N LEU A 227 -12.54 -9.77 -10.87
CA LEU A 227 -12.83 -10.97 -11.67
C LEU A 227 -12.75 -10.70 -13.17
N SER A 228 -13.31 -9.59 -13.64
CA SER A 228 -13.26 -9.19 -15.05
C SER A 228 -11.82 -8.95 -15.52
N MET A 229 -11.01 -8.29 -14.68
CA MET A 229 -9.61 -8.03 -14.96
C MET A 229 -8.78 -9.32 -15.02
N ARG A 230 -9.01 -10.26 -14.11
CA ARG A 230 -8.36 -11.58 -14.15
C ARG A 230 -8.72 -12.33 -15.44
N ALA A 231 -9.99 -12.30 -15.84
CA ALA A 231 -10.44 -12.92 -17.09
C ALA A 231 -9.71 -12.33 -18.32
N ILE A 232 -9.51 -11.02 -18.38
CA ILE A 232 -8.86 -10.36 -19.53
C ILE A 232 -7.34 -10.58 -19.51
N TYR A 233 -6.68 -10.30 -18.38
CA TYR A 233 -5.22 -10.17 -18.32
C TYR A 233 -4.49 -11.43 -17.83
N GLN A 234 -5.19 -12.44 -17.30
CA GLN A 234 -4.58 -13.65 -16.76
C GLN A 234 -5.05 -14.94 -17.44
N SER A 235 -6.24 -14.96 -18.05
CA SER A 235 -6.69 -16.16 -18.77
C SER A 235 -5.99 -16.31 -20.14
N LYS A 236 -5.68 -17.54 -20.55
CA LYS A 236 -5.05 -17.82 -21.86
C LYS A 236 -5.90 -17.31 -23.03
N VAL A 237 -7.23 -17.40 -22.90
CA VAL A 237 -8.19 -16.90 -23.89
C VAL A 237 -8.20 -15.37 -23.92
N GLY A 238 -8.28 -14.72 -22.76
CA GLY A 238 -8.23 -13.26 -22.64
C GLY A 238 -6.94 -12.67 -23.20
N LEU A 239 -5.79 -13.26 -22.86
CA LEU A 239 -4.48 -12.87 -23.41
C LEU A 239 -4.40 -13.04 -24.94
N GLY A 240 -5.02 -14.08 -25.49
CA GLY A 240 -5.11 -14.29 -26.94
C GLY A 240 -5.96 -13.21 -27.63
N LEU A 241 -7.04 -12.77 -26.98
CA LEU A 241 -7.92 -11.71 -27.47
C LEU A 241 -7.32 -10.31 -27.32
N ILE A 242 -6.44 -10.06 -26.34
CA ILE A 242 -5.76 -8.75 -26.17
C ILE A 242 -5.07 -8.29 -27.47
N ASN A 243 -4.57 -9.23 -28.28
CA ASN A 243 -3.93 -8.95 -29.57
C ASN A 243 -4.89 -8.84 -30.75
N VAL A 244 -6.16 -9.22 -30.60
CA VAL A 244 -7.17 -9.26 -31.68
C VAL A 244 -8.43 -8.51 -31.24
N GLY A 245 -8.50 -7.21 -31.54
CA GLY A 245 -9.73 -6.41 -31.42
C GLY A 245 -10.12 -5.93 -30.00
N VAL A 246 -9.48 -6.41 -28.93
CA VAL A 246 -9.75 -5.93 -27.56
C VAL A 246 -9.48 -4.43 -27.40
N LYS A 247 -8.56 -3.86 -28.17
CA LYS A 247 -8.27 -2.40 -28.18
C LYS A 247 -9.52 -1.58 -28.52
N GLU A 248 -10.21 -1.95 -29.60
CA GLU A 248 -11.44 -1.29 -30.06
C GLU A 248 -12.61 -1.55 -29.11
N ILE A 249 -12.70 -2.76 -28.55
CA ILE A 249 -13.73 -3.12 -27.56
C ILE A 249 -13.57 -2.28 -26.29
N LEU A 250 -12.36 -2.21 -25.72
CA LEU A 250 -12.09 -1.43 -24.50
C LEU A 250 -12.31 0.06 -24.72
N GLN A 251 -11.95 0.58 -25.90
CA GLN A 251 -12.21 1.96 -26.26
C GLN A 251 -13.73 2.23 -26.33
N ASN A 252 -14.48 1.41 -27.07
CA ASN A 252 -15.93 1.53 -27.19
C ASN A 252 -16.65 1.43 -25.84
N ILE A 253 -16.22 0.51 -24.96
CA ILE A 253 -16.77 0.37 -23.60
C ILE A 253 -16.48 1.63 -22.78
N SER A 254 -15.25 2.15 -22.86
CA SER A 254 -14.84 3.35 -22.12
C SER A 254 -15.61 4.58 -22.58
N GLU A 255 -15.80 4.78 -23.88
CA GLU A 255 -16.58 5.90 -24.45
C GLU A 255 -18.06 5.83 -24.05
N LYS A 256 -18.68 4.64 -24.15
CA LYS A 256 -20.08 4.44 -23.73
C LYS A 256 -20.26 4.69 -22.24
N GLN A 257 -19.37 4.17 -21.41
CA GLN A 257 -19.44 4.36 -19.97
C GLN A 257 -19.13 5.79 -19.56
N GLY A 258 -18.16 6.45 -20.18
CA GLY A 258 -17.91 7.88 -19.98
C GLY A 258 -19.13 8.73 -20.32
N THR A 259 -19.85 8.40 -21.40
CA THR A 259 -21.11 9.06 -21.77
C THR A 259 -22.20 8.80 -20.72
N ARG A 260 -22.36 7.56 -20.25
CA ARG A 260 -23.29 7.22 -19.17
C ARG A 260 -22.99 7.99 -17.88
N MET A 261 -21.73 8.13 -17.49
CA MET A 261 -21.36 8.85 -16.26
C MET A 261 -21.58 10.36 -16.34
N ASN A 262 -21.83 10.90 -17.54
CA ASN A 262 -22.30 12.27 -17.75
C ASN A 262 -23.82 12.39 -17.78
N SER A 263 -24.58 11.30 -17.66
CA SER A 263 -26.03 11.32 -17.69
C SER A 263 -26.60 11.63 -16.30
N PRO A 264 -27.74 12.33 -16.19
CA PRO A 264 -28.36 12.63 -14.89
C PRO A 264 -28.69 11.38 -14.06
N GLU A 265 -29.05 10.29 -14.72
CA GLU A 265 -29.39 9.01 -14.09
C GLU A 265 -28.19 8.41 -13.33
N SER A 266 -26.97 8.73 -13.74
CA SER A 266 -25.75 8.26 -13.06
C SER A 266 -25.58 8.84 -11.64
N ALA A 267 -26.27 9.93 -11.29
CA ALA A 267 -26.22 10.48 -9.94
C ALA A 267 -26.74 9.49 -8.88
N GLU A 268 -27.62 8.57 -9.26
CA GLU A 268 -28.14 7.51 -8.37
C GLU A 268 -27.06 6.51 -7.91
N ASP A 269 -25.94 6.43 -8.62
CA ASP A 269 -24.81 5.55 -8.27
C ASP A 269 -23.89 6.18 -7.20
N ILE A 270 -23.97 7.50 -6.95
CA ILE A 270 -23.11 8.23 -6.00
C ILE A 270 -23.23 7.67 -4.56
N PRO A 271 -24.44 7.50 -3.97
CA PRO A 271 -24.55 7.02 -2.59
C PRO A 271 -23.99 5.61 -2.39
N LYS A 272 -24.21 4.72 -3.37
CA LYS A 272 -23.67 3.35 -3.35
C LYS A 272 -22.15 3.35 -3.41
N PHE A 273 -21.59 4.24 -4.22
CA PHE A 273 -20.14 4.40 -4.34
C PHE A 273 -19.52 4.92 -3.05
N ILE A 274 -20.15 5.91 -2.39
CA ILE A 274 -19.69 6.41 -1.09
C ILE A 274 -19.75 5.31 -0.03
N GLU A 275 -20.83 4.53 0.03
CA GLU A 275 -20.92 3.44 1.01
C GLU A 275 -19.86 2.36 0.77
N LEU A 276 -19.59 2.00 -0.49
CA LEU A 276 -18.54 1.05 -0.85
C LEU A 276 -17.14 1.52 -0.37
N PHE A 277 -16.89 2.82 -0.37
CA PHE A 277 -15.61 3.43 -0.02
C PHE A 277 -15.68 4.33 1.22
N LYS A 278 -16.60 4.06 2.16
CA LYS A 278 -16.89 4.95 3.28
C LYS A 278 -15.67 5.27 4.16
N ASP A 279 -14.75 4.31 4.30
CA ASP A 279 -13.52 4.46 5.09
C ASP A 279 -12.37 5.12 4.29
N GLN A 280 -12.58 5.40 3.00
CA GLN A 280 -11.57 5.97 2.10
C GLN A 280 -11.99 7.31 1.47
N ILE A 281 -13.29 7.64 1.43
CA ILE A 281 -13.80 8.92 0.93
C ILE A 281 -14.26 9.77 2.10
N ASN A 282 -13.45 10.76 2.45
CA ASN A 282 -13.83 11.74 3.47
C ASN A 282 -14.75 12.83 2.90
N MET A 283 -16.06 12.67 3.07
CA MET A 283 -17.05 13.65 2.61
C MET A 283 -16.94 15.02 3.31
N ALA A 284 -16.32 15.09 4.49
CA ALA A 284 -16.10 16.37 5.19
C ALA A 284 -15.12 17.30 4.44
N GLU A 285 -14.23 16.73 3.61
CA GLU A 285 -13.25 17.47 2.81
C GLU A 285 -13.82 17.99 1.50
N VAL A 286 -14.97 17.48 1.05
CA VAL A 286 -15.58 17.83 -0.24
C VAL A 286 -16.18 19.24 -0.18
N LYS A 287 -15.91 20.06 -1.19
CA LYS A 287 -16.31 21.49 -1.23
C LYS A 287 -17.81 21.70 -1.32
N HIS A 288 -18.52 20.78 -1.97
CA HIS A 288 -19.94 20.89 -2.26
C HIS A 288 -20.73 19.73 -1.63
N PRO A 289 -21.98 19.99 -1.19
CA PRO A 289 -22.83 18.95 -0.65
C PRO A 289 -23.32 18.00 -1.75
N LEU A 290 -23.79 16.81 -1.38
CA LEU A 290 -24.08 15.73 -2.34
C LEU A 290 -25.17 16.09 -3.35
N GLU A 291 -26.15 16.88 -2.94
CA GLU A 291 -27.31 17.30 -3.75
C GLU A 291 -26.90 18.20 -4.92
N LYS A 292 -25.67 18.73 -4.89
CA LYS A 292 -25.15 19.62 -5.94
C LYS A 292 -24.60 18.86 -7.15
N PHE A 293 -24.28 17.57 -7.00
CA PHE A 293 -23.75 16.73 -8.07
C PHE A 293 -24.91 16.14 -8.87
N LYS A 294 -25.05 16.57 -10.12
CA LYS A 294 -26.13 16.15 -11.03
C LYS A 294 -25.78 14.91 -11.84
N THR A 295 -24.50 14.53 -11.86
CA THR A 295 -23.99 13.36 -12.58
C THR A 295 -22.91 12.69 -11.74
N PHE A 296 -22.66 11.40 -11.98
CA PHE A 296 -21.57 10.69 -11.33
C PHE A 296 -20.21 11.32 -11.65
N ASN A 297 -20.00 11.78 -12.89
CA ASN A 297 -18.76 12.44 -13.27
C ASN A 297 -18.51 13.71 -12.46
N GLU A 298 -19.53 14.56 -12.24
CA GLU A 298 -19.39 15.76 -11.40
C GLU A 298 -18.91 15.42 -9.98
N PHE A 299 -19.40 14.32 -9.40
CA PHE A 299 -18.92 13.81 -8.11
C PHE A 299 -17.51 13.21 -8.21
N PHE A 300 -17.19 12.49 -9.28
CA PHE A 300 -15.87 11.91 -9.48
C PHE A 300 -14.78 12.99 -9.55
N ILE A 301 -15.06 14.09 -10.26
CA ILE A 301 -14.19 15.28 -10.35
C ILE A 301 -14.45 16.31 -9.24
N ARG A 302 -15.02 15.88 -8.09
CA ARG A 302 -15.33 16.76 -6.96
C ARG A 302 -14.14 17.63 -6.57
N GLU A 303 -14.40 18.90 -6.28
CA GLU A 303 -13.43 19.79 -5.67
C GLU A 303 -13.36 19.54 -4.15
N LEU A 304 -12.17 19.70 -3.57
CA LEU A 304 -11.98 19.70 -2.12
C LEU A 304 -12.01 21.12 -1.56
N LYS A 305 -12.34 21.24 -0.27
CA LYS A 305 -12.29 22.52 0.46
C LYS A 305 -10.85 23.06 0.47
N PRO A 306 -10.67 24.39 0.41
CA PRO A 306 -9.35 25.00 0.63
C PRO A 306 -8.73 24.52 1.95
N GLY A 307 -7.45 24.17 1.92
CA GLY A 307 -6.74 23.66 3.09
C GLY A 307 -6.81 22.14 3.31
N SER A 308 -7.68 21.40 2.60
CA SER A 308 -7.74 19.93 2.70
C SER A 308 -6.45 19.23 2.24
N ARG A 309 -5.65 19.88 1.39
CA ARG A 309 -4.37 19.40 0.87
C ARG A 309 -3.30 20.48 1.07
N PRO A 310 -2.68 20.56 2.27
CA PRO A 310 -1.62 21.54 2.53
C PRO A 310 -0.37 21.22 1.69
N ILE A 311 0.19 22.25 1.05
CA ILE A 311 1.38 22.12 0.21
C ILE A 311 2.64 22.21 1.07
N ALA A 312 3.47 21.17 1.03
CA ALA A 312 4.70 21.09 1.79
C ALA A 312 5.70 22.16 1.37
N SER A 313 6.23 22.90 2.36
CA SER A 313 7.22 23.96 2.18
C SER A 313 6.80 24.95 1.08
N ILE A 314 5.60 25.51 1.17
CA ILE A 314 4.99 26.32 0.09
C ILE A 314 5.89 27.46 -0.44
N GLU A 315 6.72 28.06 0.42
CA GLU A 315 7.64 29.15 0.09
C GLU A 315 8.97 28.71 -0.57
N ARG A 316 9.17 27.40 -0.77
CA ARG A 316 10.43 26.80 -1.23
C ARG A 316 10.28 26.10 -2.56
N ASP A 317 10.53 26.79 -3.67
CA ASP A 317 10.39 26.21 -5.01
C ASP A 317 11.39 25.07 -5.30
N ASP A 318 12.46 24.93 -4.52
CA ASP A 318 13.39 23.81 -4.54
C ASP A 318 12.83 22.50 -3.94
N VAL A 319 11.60 22.50 -3.44
CA VAL A 319 10.89 21.33 -2.89
C VAL A 319 9.75 20.92 -3.82
N ALA A 320 9.85 19.71 -4.39
CA ALA A 320 8.79 19.11 -5.18
C ALA A 320 7.72 18.46 -4.29
N VAL A 321 6.48 18.41 -4.76
CA VAL A 321 5.34 17.81 -4.05
C VAL A 321 4.63 16.72 -4.86
N CYS A 322 3.91 15.83 -4.18
CA CYS A 322 3.07 14.83 -4.81
C CYS A 322 1.94 15.51 -5.61
N ALA A 323 1.76 15.06 -6.86
CA ALA A 323 0.86 15.66 -7.83
C ALA A 323 -0.60 15.16 -7.72
N ALA A 324 -0.85 14.06 -7.02
CA ALA A 324 -2.17 13.44 -6.92
C ALA A 324 -2.36 12.75 -5.57
N ASP A 325 -3.63 12.55 -5.19
CA ASP A 325 -4.00 11.56 -4.19
C ASP A 325 -3.95 10.20 -4.87
N CYS A 326 -3.05 9.31 -4.45
CA CYS A 326 -2.75 8.11 -5.22
C CYS A 326 -1.94 7.06 -4.46
N ARG A 327 -1.75 5.93 -5.13
CA ARG A 327 -0.72 4.92 -4.86
C ARG A 327 0.53 5.28 -5.66
N LEU A 328 1.59 5.68 -4.96
CA LEU A 328 2.82 6.21 -5.55
C LEU A 328 3.92 5.15 -5.60
N MET A 329 4.62 5.10 -6.73
CA MET A 329 5.93 4.44 -6.88
C MET A 329 6.95 5.42 -7.44
N ALA A 330 8.17 5.39 -6.90
CA ALA A 330 9.23 6.31 -7.26
C ALA A 330 10.53 5.54 -7.49
N PHE A 331 11.23 5.90 -8.57
CA PHE A 331 12.46 5.23 -8.97
C PHE A 331 13.51 6.26 -9.36
N LYS A 332 14.74 6.03 -8.90
CA LYS A 332 15.88 6.91 -9.20
C LYS A 332 16.19 6.97 -10.69
N SER A 333 15.93 5.87 -11.40
CA SER A 333 16.15 5.72 -12.83
C SER A 333 15.01 4.96 -13.50
N ILE A 334 14.90 5.10 -14.82
CA ILE A 334 13.97 4.31 -15.63
C ILE A 334 14.33 2.82 -15.59
N ASP A 335 15.62 2.46 -15.59
CA ASP A 335 16.04 1.06 -15.53
C ASP A 335 15.60 0.39 -14.23
N ASP A 336 15.64 1.12 -13.10
CA ASP A 336 15.09 0.63 -11.84
C ASP A 336 13.59 0.39 -11.93
N SER A 337 12.84 1.30 -12.57
CA SER A 337 11.39 1.13 -12.74
C SER A 337 11.04 -0.10 -13.59
N LEU A 338 11.79 -0.36 -14.66
CA LEU A 338 11.64 -1.54 -15.52
C LEU A 338 11.96 -2.83 -14.76
N ARG A 339 13.04 -2.80 -13.96
CA ARG A 339 13.49 -3.95 -13.18
C ARG A 339 12.50 -4.29 -12.08
N LEU A 340 12.00 -3.30 -11.35
CA LEU A 340 11.24 -3.49 -10.11
C LEU A 340 9.74 -3.64 -10.36
N TRP A 341 9.17 -2.90 -11.31
CA TRP A 341 7.71 -2.78 -11.42
C TRP A 341 7.18 -2.87 -12.85
N ILE A 342 7.66 -2.04 -13.77
CA ILE A 342 7.13 -1.95 -15.14
C ILE A 342 7.65 -3.12 -15.98
N LYS A 343 6.94 -4.25 -15.98
CA LYS A 343 7.37 -5.48 -16.69
C LYS A 343 7.05 -5.49 -18.18
N GLY A 344 6.45 -4.42 -18.71
CA GLY A 344 6.18 -4.27 -20.14
C GLY A 344 7.48 -4.21 -20.95
N ARG A 345 7.69 -5.20 -21.84
CA ARG A 345 8.95 -5.39 -22.63
C ARG A 345 9.34 -4.25 -23.59
N LYS A 346 8.53 -3.19 -23.70
CA LYS A 346 8.73 -2.08 -24.65
C LYS A 346 8.73 -0.70 -23.98
N PHE A 347 8.70 -0.62 -22.65
CA PHE A 347 8.67 0.68 -21.99
C PHE A 347 9.99 1.41 -22.20
N SER A 348 9.90 2.67 -22.60
CA SER A 348 11.03 3.58 -22.79
C SER A 348 10.56 5.02 -22.57
N VAL A 349 11.47 5.91 -22.17
CA VAL A 349 11.14 7.34 -22.00
C VAL A 349 10.65 7.95 -23.31
N GLN A 350 11.33 7.67 -24.42
CA GLN A 350 10.88 8.16 -25.72
C GLN A 350 9.49 7.62 -26.09
N GLY A 351 9.23 6.35 -25.78
CA GLY A 351 7.91 5.75 -25.95
C GLY A 351 6.86 6.47 -25.10
N LEU A 352 7.15 6.79 -23.85
CA LEU A 352 6.28 7.52 -22.93
C LEU A 352 6.02 8.96 -23.40
N LEU A 353 7.06 9.70 -23.78
CA LEU A 353 6.95 11.12 -24.15
C LEU A 353 6.45 11.36 -25.58
N GLY A 354 6.39 10.32 -26.41
CA GLY A 354 6.01 10.46 -27.82
C GLY A 354 7.14 11.03 -28.67
N LYS A 355 6.95 11.08 -30.00
CA LYS A 355 8.02 11.46 -30.94
C LYS A 355 8.30 12.96 -31.01
N GLU A 356 7.33 13.79 -30.62
CA GLU A 356 7.41 15.25 -30.71
C GLU A 356 8.26 15.87 -29.60
N ILE A 357 8.45 15.14 -28.50
CA ILE A 357 9.25 15.56 -27.36
C ILE A 357 10.64 14.94 -27.47
N ASN A 358 11.66 15.78 -27.38
CA ASN A 358 13.03 15.31 -27.26
C ASN A 358 13.23 14.69 -25.87
N ALA A 359 13.26 13.36 -25.81
CA ALA A 359 13.46 12.62 -24.56
C ALA A 359 14.88 12.73 -24.01
N GLY A 360 15.83 13.31 -24.76
CA GLY A 360 17.25 13.38 -24.39
C GLY A 360 17.50 14.01 -23.01
N ALA A 361 16.72 15.03 -22.63
CA ALA A 361 16.81 15.64 -21.31
C ALA A 361 16.39 14.70 -20.16
N PHE A 362 15.56 13.70 -20.46
CA PHE A 362 14.93 12.80 -19.50
C PHE A 362 15.55 11.39 -19.48
N VAL A 363 16.60 11.15 -20.28
CA VAL A 363 17.35 9.89 -20.25
C VAL A 363 18.02 9.72 -18.89
N ASP A 364 17.92 8.52 -18.31
CA ASP A 364 18.31 8.21 -16.93
C ASP A 364 17.66 9.13 -15.86
N GLY A 365 16.55 9.76 -16.23
CA GLY A 365 15.79 10.63 -15.35
C GLY A 365 15.14 9.86 -14.20
N THR A 366 14.79 10.60 -13.16
CA THR A 366 13.98 10.09 -12.05
C THR A 366 12.52 10.03 -12.48
N ILE A 367 11.87 8.90 -12.21
CA ILE A 367 10.47 8.66 -12.61
C ILE A 367 9.61 8.42 -11.37
N VAL A 368 8.48 9.13 -11.31
CA VAL A 368 7.50 9.02 -10.23
C VAL A 368 6.14 8.75 -10.86
N VAL A 369 5.52 7.67 -10.44
CA VAL A 369 4.23 7.19 -10.94
C VAL A 369 3.19 7.32 -9.85
N PHE A 370 2.11 8.01 -10.17
CA PHE A 370 0.97 8.27 -9.30
C PHE A 370 -0.24 7.52 -9.87
N ARG A 371 -0.57 6.35 -9.33
CA ARG A 371 -1.72 5.54 -9.76
C ARG A 371 -2.95 5.90 -8.93
N LEU A 372 -3.96 6.49 -9.57
CA LEU A 372 -5.18 6.91 -8.89
C LEU A 372 -6.21 5.78 -8.95
N ALA A 373 -6.67 5.33 -7.79
CA ALA A 373 -7.75 4.38 -7.65
C ALA A 373 -9.12 5.10 -7.71
N PRO A 374 -10.23 4.41 -8.05
CA PRO A 374 -11.54 5.07 -8.22
C PRO A 374 -11.99 5.95 -7.05
N GLN A 375 -11.68 5.56 -5.82
CA GLN A 375 -12.03 6.28 -4.58
C GLN A 375 -11.25 7.59 -4.37
N ASP A 376 -10.11 7.75 -5.05
CA ASP A 376 -9.22 8.89 -4.83
C ASP A 376 -9.82 10.22 -5.30
N TYR A 377 -9.11 11.30 -5.01
CA TYR A 377 -9.37 12.62 -5.59
C TYR A 377 -8.73 12.69 -6.98
N HIS A 378 -9.56 12.76 -8.02
CA HIS A 378 -9.14 12.62 -9.43
C HIS A 378 -8.72 13.93 -10.11
N ARG A 379 -8.47 14.99 -9.34
CA ARG A 379 -7.81 16.19 -9.85
C ARG A 379 -6.33 16.14 -9.50
N PHE A 380 -5.50 16.44 -10.47
CA PHE A 380 -4.05 16.43 -10.34
C PHE A 380 -3.49 17.84 -10.39
N HIS A 381 -2.39 18.02 -9.66
CA HIS A 381 -1.78 19.30 -9.35
C HIS A 381 -0.33 19.32 -9.82
N LEU A 382 0.24 20.51 -9.93
CA LEU A 382 1.62 20.70 -10.33
C LEU A 382 2.58 20.28 -9.20
N PRO A 383 3.56 19.39 -9.47
CA PRO A 383 4.53 18.98 -8.46
C PRO A 383 5.58 20.05 -8.18
N VAL A 384 5.77 21.01 -9.09
CA VAL A 384 6.85 22.02 -9.10
C VAL A 384 6.34 23.34 -9.68
N SER A 385 6.99 24.45 -9.31
CA SER A 385 6.75 25.77 -9.89
C SER A 385 7.52 25.93 -11.21
N GLY A 386 6.98 26.66 -12.18
CA GLY A 386 7.63 26.84 -13.47
C GLY A 386 6.75 27.47 -14.56
N ILE A 387 7.16 27.27 -15.80
CA ILE A 387 6.46 27.73 -17.01
C ILE A 387 6.10 26.52 -17.85
N ILE A 388 4.84 26.42 -18.27
CA ILE A 388 4.39 25.34 -19.16
C ILE A 388 4.84 25.60 -20.59
N GLU A 389 5.74 24.78 -21.11
CA GLU A 389 6.31 24.96 -22.46
C GLU A 389 5.41 24.43 -23.58
N GLN A 390 4.76 23.29 -23.35
CA GLN A 390 3.97 22.61 -24.37
C GLN A 390 3.04 21.55 -23.79
N PHE A 391 2.08 21.15 -24.62
CA PHE A 391 1.25 19.96 -24.47
C PHE A 391 1.33 19.15 -25.76
N VAL A 392 1.38 17.82 -25.63
CA VAL A 392 1.37 16.88 -26.74
C VAL A 392 0.34 15.80 -26.43
N ASP A 393 -0.73 15.78 -27.23
CA ASP A 393 -1.74 14.72 -27.19
C ASP A 393 -1.22 13.48 -27.93
N ILE A 394 -1.18 12.35 -27.25
CA ILE A 394 -0.74 11.08 -27.81
C ILE A 394 -1.93 10.11 -27.80
N PRO A 395 -2.48 9.75 -28.99
CA PRO A 395 -3.55 8.77 -29.07
C PRO A 395 -3.05 7.39 -28.67
N GLY A 396 -3.95 6.56 -28.17
CA GLY A 396 -3.60 5.23 -27.71
C GLY A 396 -4.81 4.44 -27.23
N CYS A 397 -4.53 3.25 -26.71
CA CYS A 397 -5.51 2.35 -26.13
C CYS A 397 -5.94 2.83 -24.74
N LEU A 398 -6.81 2.07 -24.08
CA LEU A 398 -7.24 2.33 -22.70
C LEU A 398 -7.12 1.05 -21.87
N TYR A 399 -5.91 0.51 -21.77
CA TYR A 399 -5.61 -0.58 -20.84
C TYR A 399 -5.77 -0.10 -19.40
N THR A 400 -6.08 -1.02 -18.49
CA THR A 400 -6.18 -0.70 -17.06
C THR A 400 -4.79 -0.44 -16.47
N VAL A 401 -4.72 0.47 -15.51
CA VAL A 401 -3.49 0.83 -14.80
C VAL A 401 -3.31 0.06 -13.50
N ASN A 402 -4.21 -0.88 -13.20
CA ASN A 402 -4.06 -1.78 -12.07
C ASN A 402 -2.74 -2.59 -12.20
N PRO A 403 -2.07 -2.90 -11.07
CA PRO A 403 -0.84 -3.69 -11.06
C PRO A 403 -0.90 -4.99 -11.88
N ILE A 404 -2.06 -5.67 -11.96
CA ILE A 404 -2.24 -6.88 -12.79
C ILE A 404 -1.88 -6.63 -14.26
N ALA A 405 -2.22 -5.45 -14.80
CA ALA A 405 -1.91 -5.09 -16.18
C ALA A 405 -0.53 -4.41 -16.31
N VAL A 406 -0.14 -3.54 -15.37
CA VAL A 406 1.18 -2.89 -15.39
C VAL A 406 2.31 -3.91 -15.32
N ASN A 407 2.12 -4.98 -14.54
CA ASN A 407 3.10 -6.05 -14.35
C ASN A 407 2.96 -7.16 -15.41
N SER A 408 2.05 -7.02 -16.36
CA SER A 408 1.87 -7.98 -17.44
C SER A 408 2.94 -7.81 -18.52
N LYS A 409 3.49 -8.93 -19.00
CA LYS A 409 4.46 -8.94 -20.10
C LYS A 409 3.82 -8.70 -21.48
N TYR A 410 2.49 -8.67 -21.54
CA TYR A 410 1.71 -8.66 -22.78
C TYR A 410 1.19 -7.28 -23.18
N CYS A 411 1.12 -6.33 -22.23
CA CYS A 411 0.71 -4.96 -22.52
C CYS A 411 1.76 -3.98 -21.99
N ASN A 412 1.90 -2.85 -22.68
CA ASN A 412 2.73 -1.75 -22.22
C ASN A 412 1.84 -0.55 -21.89
N VAL A 413 1.20 -0.62 -20.71
CA VAL A 413 0.13 0.28 -20.29
C VAL A 413 0.52 1.75 -20.47
N PHE A 414 1.69 2.17 -19.98
CA PHE A 414 2.05 3.59 -19.93
C PHE A 414 2.43 4.20 -21.29
N THR A 415 2.92 3.41 -22.26
CA THR A 415 3.27 3.95 -23.59
C THR A 415 2.21 3.67 -24.66
N GLU A 416 1.37 2.66 -24.47
CA GLU A 416 0.29 2.33 -25.41
C GLU A 416 -1.02 3.05 -25.10
N ASN A 417 -1.23 3.49 -23.86
CA ASN A 417 -2.46 4.20 -23.52
C ASN A 417 -2.48 5.63 -24.07
N LYS A 418 -3.71 6.11 -24.34
CA LYS A 418 -3.99 7.51 -24.60
C LYS A 418 -3.49 8.36 -23.44
N ARG A 419 -2.74 9.40 -23.76
CA ARG A 419 -2.13 10.29 -22.75
C ARG A 419 -1.85 11.67 -23.32
N VAL A 420 -1.66 12.62 -22.43
CA VAL A 420 -1.21 13.97 -22.75
C VAL A 420 0.08 14.22 -22.00
N VAL A 421 1.11 14.66 -22.71
CA VAL A 421 2.40 15.05 -22.12
C VAL A 421 2.49 16.55 -22.05
N SER A 422 2.88 17.09 -20.90
CA SER A 422 3.24 18.49 -20.74
C SER A 422 4.69 18.62 -20.27
N ILE A 423 5.41 19.59 -20.83
CA ILE A 423 6.77 19.91 -20.37
C ILE A 423 6.72 21.21 -19.59
N ILE A 424 7.27 21.17 -18.37
CA ILE A 424 7.35 22.31 -17.46
C ILE A 424 8.82 22.67 -17.33
N SER A 425 9.17 23.91 -17.66
CA SER A 425 10.50 24.46 -17.40
C SER A 425 10.52 25.11 -16.03
N THR A 426 11.46 24.70 -15.19
CA THR A 426 11.55 25.08 -13.79
C THR A 426 12.91 25.71 -13.50
N ALA A 427 12.98 26.57 -12.49
CA ALA A 427 14.25 27.13 -12.02
C ALA A 427 15.09 26.04 -11.34
N ASP A 428 14.49 25.31 -10.41
CA ASP A 428 15.22 24.40 -9.53
C ASP A 428 15.36 22.97 -10.09
N PHE A 429 14.52 22.48 -10.99
CA PHE A 429 14.55 21.08 -11.44
C PHE A 429 14.95 20.89 -12.91
N GLY A 430 15.26 21.97 -13.64
CA GLY A 430 15.39 21.94 -15.09
C GLY A 430 14.03 21.68 -15.75
N LYS A 431 13.95 20.72 -16.68
CA LYS A 431 12.67 20.30 -17.25
C LYS A 431 12.02 19.18 -16.45
N VAL A 432 10.69 19.25 -16.31
CA VAL A 432 9.87 18.17 -15.77
C VAL A 432 8.82 17.80 -16.80
N ALA A 433 8.80 16.53 -17.21
CA ALA A 433 7.74 16.00 -18.04
C ALA A 433 6.61 15.48 -17.16
N PHE A 434 5.43 16.05 -17.31
CA PHE A 434 4.20 15.62 -16.65
C PHE A 434 3.34 14.88 -17.67
N VAL A 435 3.04 13.61 -17.41
CA VAL A 435 2.30 12.75 -18.33
C VAL A 435 1.00 12.31 -17.66
N ALA A 436 -0.14 12.82 -18.14
CA ALA A 436 -1.45 12.36 -17.71
C ALA A 436 -1.91 11.21 -18.62
N ILE A 437 -2.08 10.02 -18.06
CA ILE A 437 -2.40 8.78 -18.76
C ILE A 437 -3.81 8.35 -18.41
N GLY A 438 -4.64 8.19 -19.44
CA GLY A 438 -5.97 7.62 -19.31
C GLY A 438 -5.92 6.09 -19.27
N ALA A 439 -6.82 5.47 -18.52
CA ALA A 439 -6.96 4.01 -18.47
C ALA A 439 -8.37 3.56 -18.86
N THR A 440 -8.65 2.27 -18.70
CA THR A 440 -9.99 1.72 -18.94
C THR A 440 -11.06 2.53 -18.20
N MET A 441 -12.17 2.80 -18.90
CA MET A 441 -13.31 3.60 -18.46
C MET A 441 -13.10 5.11 -18.43
N VAL A 442 -11.86 5.62 -18.57
CA VAL A 442 -11.57 7.06 -18.43
C VAL A 442 -12.37 7.88 -19.45
N GLY A 443 -13.21 8.80 -18.95
CA GLY A 443 -14.06 9.63 -19.80
C GLY A 443 -13.29 10.71 -20.55
N SER A 444 -12.34 11.37 -19.89
CA SER A 444 -11.51 12.42 -20.48
C SER A 444 -10.32 12.80 -19.58
N ILE A 445 -9.31 13.42 -20.19
CA ILE A 445 -8.20 14.08 -19.52
C ILE A 445 -8.35 15.58 -19.81
N THR A 446 -8.54 16.40 -18.78
CA THR A 446 -8.78 17.85 -18.96
C THR A 446 -7.73 18.64 -18.20
N PHE A 447 -7.08 19.59 -18.87
CA PHE A 447 -6.15 20.53 -18.24
C PHE A 447 -6.80 21.88 -18.03
N THR A 448 -6.50 22.52 -16.89
CA THR A 448 -7.02 23.84 -16.52
C THR A 448 -6.02 24.97 -16.79
N LYS A 449 -4.78 24.62 -17.18
CA LYS A 449 -3.70 25.54 -17.54
C LYS A 449 -3.37 25.44 -19.03
N LYS A 450 -2.66 26.43 -19.54
CA LYS A 450 -2.29 26.55 -20.96
C LYS A 450 -0.78 26.72 -21.10
N LYS A 451 -0.29 26.47 -22.32
CA LYS A 451 1.10 26.78 -22.70
C LYS A 451 1.38 28.27 -22.46
N GLY A 452 2.52 28.55 -21.83
CA GLY A 452 2.98 29.90 -21.48
C GLY A 452 2.56 30.37 -20.09
N ASP A 453 1.65 29.66 -19.41
CA ASP A 453 1.26 30.02 -18.05
C ASP A 453 2.44 29.85 -17.08
N HIS A 454 2.61 30.85 -16.21
CA HIS A 454 3.46 30.74 -15.03
C HIS A 454 2.65 30.11 -13.92
N VAL A 455 3.17 29.04 -13.34
CA VAL A 455 2.44 28.20 -12.42
C VAL A 455 3.25 27.93 -11.16
N LYS A 456 2.54 27.75 -10.04
CA LYS A 456 3.15 27.42 -8.75
C LYS A 456 2.92 25.96 -8.41
N LYS A 457 3.85 25.35 -7.66
CA LYS A 457 3.64 24.02 -7.11
C LYS A 457 2.37 23.97 -6.27
N GLY A 458 1.61 22.90 -6.39
CA GLY A 458 0.31 22.72 -5.75
C GLY A 458 -0.87 23.37 -6.48
N ASP A 459 -0.65 24.18 -7.52
CA ASP A 459 -1.75 24.65 -8.38
C ASP A 459 -2.45 23.46 -9.03
N GLU A 460 -3.79 23.51 -9.14
CA GLU A 460 -4.54 22.54 -9.93
C GLU A 460 -4.08 22.61 -11.39
N PHE A 461 -3.73 21.46 -11.95
CA PHE A 461 -3.28 21.36 -13.34
C PHE A 461 -4.33 20.78 -14.27
N GLY A 462 -5.18 19.90 -13.73
CA GLY A 462 -6.23 19.23 -14.48
C GLY A 462 -6.91 18.13 -13.68
N TYR A 463 -7.72 17.34 -14.37
CA TYR A 463 -8.46 16.23 -13.78
C TYR A 463 -8.79 15.13 -14.78
N PHE A 464 -9.06 13.95 -14.25
CA PHE A 464 -9.61 12.81 -14.98
C PHE A 464 -11.10 12.68 -14.71
N SER A 465 -11.91 12.62 -15.77
CA SER A 465 -13.30 12.16 -15.65
C SER A 465 -13.31 10.64 -15.39
N PHE A 466 -14.44 10.11 -14.90
CA PHE A 466 -14.59 8.73 -14.40
C PHE A 466 -13.77 7.71 -15.17
N GLY A 467 -13.00 6.89 -14.42
CA GLY A 467 -12.24 5.74 -14.92
C GLY A 467 -10.90 5.58 -14.20
N GLY A 468 -10.11 4.61 -14.64
CA GLY A 468 -8.73 4.49 -14.13
C GLY A 468 -7.83 5.57 -14.72
N SER A 469 -6.85 6.02 -13.94
CA SER A 469 -5.93 7.06 -14.39
C SER A 469 -4.57 6.96 -13.71
N THR A 470 -3.56 7.54 -14.35
CA THR A 470 -2.20 7.59 -13.82
C THR A 470 -1.54 8.88 -14.24
N VAL A 471 -0.81 9.51 -13.32
CA VAL A 471 0.12 10.58 -13.64
C VAL A 471 1.53 10.02 -13.55
N ILE A 472 2.39 10.34 -14.52
CA ILE A 472 3.83 10.08 -14.44
C ILE A 472 4.57 11.40 -14.52
N CYS A 473 5.45 11.66 -13.56
CA CYS A 473 6.40 12.75 -13.64
C CYS A 473 7.79 12.18 -13.94
N VAL A 474 8.46 12.71 -14.96
CA VAL A 474 9.85 12.40 -15.27
C VAL A 474 10.68 13.66 -15.08
N PHE A 475 11.63 13.58 -14.16
CA PHE A 475 12.59 14.64 -13.86
C PHE A 475 13.88 14.38 -14.62
N GLU A 476 14.61 15.44 -14.97
CA GLU A 476 15.97 15.30 -15.51
C GLU A 476 16.86 14.49 -14.55
N LYS A 477 17.88 13.84 -15.12
CA LYS A 477 18.88 13.09 -14.35
C LYS A 477 19.49 13.99 -13.28
N ASN A 478 19.56 13.49 -12.04
CA ASN A 478 20.14 14.20 -10.91
C ASN A 478 19.53 15.60 -10.67
N SER A 479 18.25 15.81 -10.94
CA SER A 479 17.56 17.06 -10.56
C SER A 479 16.67 16.93 -9.33
N LEU A 480 16.33 15.72 -8.90
CA LEU A 480 15.47 15.44 -7.75
C LEU A 480 16.08 14.34 -6.86
N VAL A 481 16.21 14.63 -5.56
CA VAL A 481 16.40 13.61 -4.52
C VAL A 481 15.05 13.34 -3.88
N ILE A 482 14.48 12.17 -4.20
CA ILE A 482 13.23 11.68 -3.63
C ILE A 482 13.44 11.37 -2.14
N ASP A 483 12.41 11.62 -1.32
CA ASP A 483 12.42 11.24 0.08
C ASP A 483 12.62 9.72 0.24
N GLU A 484 13.45 9.33 1.21
CA GLU A 484 13.95 7.96 1.36
C GLU A 484 12.85 6.92 1.55
N ASP A 485 11.80 7.25 2.31
CA ASP A 485 10.68 6.35 2.57
C ASP A 485 9.91 5.93 1.30
N LEU A 486 9.79 6.84 0.32
CA LEU A 486 9.17 6.54 -0.96
C LEU A 486 10.02 5.57 -1.79
N LEU A 487 11.34 5.71 -1.74
CA LEU A 487 12.29 4.87 -2.45
C LEU A 487 12.38 3.47 -1.82
N GLU A 488 12.43 3.38 -0.48
CA GLU A 488 12.43 2.12 0.26
C GLU A 488 11.19 1.29 -0.08
N ASN A 489 9.99 1.89 0.03
CA ASN A 489 8.74 1.21 -0.33
C ASN A 489 8.76 0.75 -1.80
N SER A 490 9.18 1.62 -2.72
CA SER A 490 9.22 1.28 -4.14
C SER A 490 10.22 0.16 -4.45
N SER A 491 11.33 0.08 -3.71
CA SER A 491 12.33 -0.98 -3.85
C SER A 491 11.79 -2.36 -3.42
N ARG A 492 10.80 -2.36 -2.52
CA ARG A 492 10.04 -3.54 -2.07
C ARG A 492 8.82 -3.83 -2.95
N SER A 493 8.69 -3.13 -4.08
CA SER A 493 7.51 -3.15 -4.96
C SER A 493 6.19 -2.87 -4.22
N LEU A 494 6.27 -2.05 -3.17
CA LEU A 494 5.15 -1.63 -2.34
C LEU A 494 4.78 -0.20 -2.69
N GLU A 495 3.53 0.00 -3.08
CA GLU A 495 3.02 1.34 -3.37
C GLU A 495 2.83 2.14 -2.08
N THR A 496 3.01 3.45 -2.17
CA THR A 496 2.81 4.36 -1.03
C THR A 496 1.57 5.22 -1.24
N LEU A 497 0.60 5.18 -0.33
CA LEU A 497 -0.57 6.05 -0.35
C LEU A 497 -0.14 7.45 0.07
N VAL A 498 -0.29 8.40 -0.85
CA VAL A 498 0.07 9.81 -0.68
C VAL A 498 -1.09 10.70 -1.06
N SER A 499 -1.03 11.95 -0.61
CA SER A 499 -1.98 13.00 -0.99
C SER A 499 -1.27 14.13 -1.71
N VAL A 500 -2.01 14.88 -2.53
CA VAL A 500 -1.57 16.13 -3.14
C VAL A 500 -0.91 17.02 -2.09
N GLY A 501 0.23 17.62 -2.45
CA GLY A 501 0.93 18.58 -1.61
C GLY A 501 1.92 17.97 -0.60
N MET A 502 1.89 16.65 -0.36
CA MET A 502 2.96 16.00 0.40
C MET A 502 4.31 16.22 -0.28
N ARG A 503 5.39 16.37 0.49
CA ARG A 503 6.74 16.52 -0.07
C ARG A 503 7.13 15.27 -0.86
N LEU A 504 7.57 15.43 -2.10
CA LEU A 504 8.08 14.33 -2.92
C LEU A 504 9.60 14.19 -2.76
N GLY A 505 10.31 15.31 -2.71
CA GLY A 505 11.76 15.37 -2.66
C GLY A 505 12.27 16.79 -2.79
N ILE A 506 13.59 16.95 -2.80
CA ILE A 506 14.28 18.25 -2.91
C ILE A 506 15.14 18.27 -4.17
N SER A 507 15.26 19.44 -4.79
CA SER A 507 16.18 19.66 -5.88
C SER A 507 17.65 19.45 -5.49
N THR A 508 18.42 18.94 -6.43
CA THR A 508 19.88 18.87 -6.37
C THR A 508 20.59 19.93 -7.22
N LYS A 509 19.86 20.63 -8.08
CA LYS A 509 20.42 21.78 -8.81
C LYS A 509 20.43 22.98 -7.86
N LYS A 510 21.60 23.57 -7.70
CA LYS A 510 21.81 24.83 -6.97
C LYS A 510 21.80 26.00 -7.92
#